data_AF-A0A923Q5H6-F1
#
_entry.id   AF-A0A923Q5H6-F1
#
_cell.length_a   1.000
_cell.length_b   1.000
_cell.length_c   1.000
_cell.angle_alpha   90.00
_cell.angle_beta   90.00
_cell.angle_gamma   90.00
#
_symmetry.space_group_name_H-M   'P 1'
#
loop_
_entity.id
_entity.type
_entity.pdbx_description
1 polymer ?
#
loop_
_entity_poly.entity_id
_entity_poly.type
_entity_poly.pdbx_seq_one_letter_code
_entity_poly.pdbx_strand_id
1 'polypeptide(L)'
;MRKFLIRIASMTVLNLGFSISLTSSALADNFGTGARDFENRIQTYQKFCSQGCKNPFSETAAFEFTEADKSKLDSATRANLERVAFDQAQVWGDTILEGDYVAEGKTQLDHVFAIYESGKFLGYKISYSEQAWFVGECDYNYHDSTTLKGCTSGRIHESSFVSPDFETYFRDETDLADFQGSKD
;
A
#
# COMPACT_ATOMS: atom_id res chain seq x y z
N MET A 1 -49.66 -60.47 19.36
CA MET A 1 -48.33 -59.85 19.21
C MET A 1 -47.83 -60.07 17.78
N ARG A 2 -47.94 -59.07 16.90
CA ARG A 2 -47.30 -59.05 15.56
C ARG A 2 -46.59 -57.70 15.41
N LYS A 3 -45.28 -57.75 15.19
CA LYS A 3 -44.38 -56.58 15.07
C LYS A 3 -44.51 -55.99 13.65
N PHE A 4 -44.81 -54.69 13.56
CA PHE A 4 -44.68 -53.89 12.35
C PHE A 4 -43.22 -53.40 12.23
N LEU A 5 -42.59 -53.63 11.09
CA LEU A 5 -41.28 -53.08 10.72
C LEU A 5 -41.51 -52.05 9.61
N ILE A 6 -41.38 -50.77 9.95
CA ILE A 6 -41.40 -49.64 9.01
C ILE A 6 -39.95 -49.39 8.58
N ARG A 7 -39.65 -49.58 7.28
CA ARG A 7 -38.38 -49.16 6.67
C ARG A 7 -38.45 -47.67 6.38
N ILE A 8 -37.57 -46.88 7.00
CA ILE A 8 -37.37 -45.47 6.69
C ILE A 8 -36.24 -45.38 5.67
N ALA A 9 -36.54 -44.86 4.49
CA ALA A 9 -35.55 -44.54 3.46
C ALA A 9 -34.78 -43.28 3.88
N SER A 10 -33.46 -43.38 4.03
CA SER A 10 -32.59 -42.21 4.16
C SER A 10 -32.34 -41.59 2.79
N MET A 11 -32.77 -40.35 2.63
CA MET A 11 -32.65 -39.56 1.42
C MET A 11 -31.41 -38.67 1.58
N THR A 12 -30.31 -39.06 0.95
CA THR A 12 -29.04 -38.32 0.99
C THR A 12 -29.18 -37.04 0.16
N VAL A 13 -29.31 -35.89 0.81
CA VAL A 13 -29.28 -34.57 0.15
C VAL A 13 -27.80 -34.19 -0.05
N LEU A 14 -27.36 -34.22 -1.30
CA LEU A 14 -26.05 -33.79 -1.74
C LEU A 14 -26.02 -32.25 -1.74
N ASN A 15 -25.48 -31.64 -0.68
CA ASN A 15 -25.17 -30.21 -0.65
C ASN A 15 -23.98 -29.94 -1.57
N LEU A 16 -24.22 -29.46 -2.79
CA LEU A 16 -23.20 -28.76 -3.57
C LEU A 16 -22.93 -27.41 -2.89
N GLY A 17 -21.88 -27.36 -2.07
CA GLY A 17 -21.31 -26.11 -1.59
C GLY A 17 -20.70 -25.36 -2.77
N PHE A 18 -21.38 -24.30 -3.22
CA PHE A 18 -20.83 -23.35 -4.17
C PHE A 18 -19.86 -22.44 -3.39
N SER A 19 -18.57 -22.78 -3.40
CA SER A 19 -17.53 -21.90 -2.88
C SER A 19 -17.41 -20.69 -3.79
N ILE A 20 -17.96 -19.56 -3.35
CA ILE A 20 -17.71 -18.26 -3.96
C ILE A 20 -16.29 -17.87 -3.55
N SER A 21 -15.32 -18.13 -4.44
CA SER A 21 -13.98 -17.57 -4.30
C SER A 21 -14.11 -16.05 -4.38
N LEU A 22 -13.97 -15.38 -3.24
CA LEU A 22 -13.83 -13.93 -3.18
C LEU A 22 -12.54 -13.58 -3.91
N THR A 23 -12.64 -13.00 -5.10
CA THR A 23 -11.51 -12.36 -5.76
C THR A 23 -11.23 -11.09 -4.96
N SER A 24 -10.22 -11.13 -4.09
CA SER A 24 -9.63 -9.94 -3.49
C SER A 24 -9.02 -9.13 -4.63
N SER A 25 -9.75 -8.15 -5.12
CA SER A 25 -9.19 -7.14 -6.00
C SER A 25 -8.32 -6.24 -5.13
N ALA A 26 -7.02 -6.56 -5.04
CA ALA A 26 -6.02 -5.69 -4.47
C ALA A 26 -5.86 -4.46 -5.38
N LEU A 27 -6.79 -3.52 -5.29
CA LEU A 27 -6.67 -2.21 -5.92
C LEU A 27 -6.66 -1.18 -4.81
N ALA A 28 -5.46 -0.78 -4.39
CA ALA A 28 -5.29 0.40 -3.54
C ALA A 28 -5.58 1.69 -4.32
N ASP A 29 -5.62 1.66 -5.65
CA ASP A 29 -5.80 2.84 -6.48
C ASP A 29 -7.22 3.37 -6.40
N ASN A 30 -7.36 4.70 -6.32
CA ASN A 30 -8.64 5.38 -6.36
C ASN A 30 -8.66 6.38 -7.51
N PHE A 31 -9.74 6.39 -8.29
CA PHE A 31 -9.88 7.23 -9.48
C PHE A 31 -11.07 8.18 -9.32
N GLY A 32 -10.78 9.40 -8.88
CA GLY A 32 -11.74 10.48 -8.74
C GLY A 32 -12.04 11.23 -10.04
N THR A 33 -12.59 12.43 -9.90
CA THR A 33 -12.89 13.27 -11.07
C THR A 33 -11.59 13.73 -11.73
N GLY A 34 -11.47 13.56 -13.05
CA GLY A 34 -10.26 13.99 -13.78
C GLY A 34 -9.06 13.06 -13.65
N ALA A 35 -9.22 11.87 -13.05
CA ALA A 35 -8.13 10.93 -12.82
C ALA A 35 -7.27 10.63 -14.05
N ARG A 36 -7.90 10.48 -15.23
CA ARG A 36 -7.19 10.25 -16.50
C ARG A 36 -6.28 11.42 -16.92
N ASP A 37 -6.69 12.67 -16.67
CA ASP A 37 -5.84 13.82 -16.95
C ASP A 37 -4.65 13.85 -16.00
N PHE A 38 -4.91 13.64 -14.71
CA PHE A 38 -3.86 13.56 -13.69
C PHE A 38 -2.85 12.46 -14.00
N GLU A 39 -3.29 11.24 -14.29
CA GLU A 39 -2.43 10.10 -14.65
C GLU A 39 -1.57 10.40 -15.87
N ASN A 40 -2.14 10.91 -16.96
CA ASN A 40 -1.38 11.28 -18.17
C ASN A 40 -0.29 12.33 -17.89
N ARG A 41 -0.60 13.30 -17.02
CA ARG A 41 0.34 14.35 -16.62
C ARG A 41 1.44 13.80 -15.72
N ILE A 42 1.12 12.87 -14.81
CA ILE A 42 2.10 12.18 -13.97
C ILE A 42 3.02 11.27 -14.80
N GLN A 43 2.49 10.52 -15.76
CA GLN A 43 3.31 9.73 -16.69
C GLN A 43 4.28 10.61 -17.49
N THR A 44 3.87 11.83 -17.82
CA THR A 44 4.74 12.82 -18.48
C THR A 44 5.78 13.36 -17.49
N TYR A 45 5.39 13.71 -16.26
CA TYR A 45 6.29 14.11 -15.18
C TYR A 45 7.39 13.07 -14.95
N GLN A 46 7.04 11.79 -14.80
CA GLN A 46 8.01 10.70 -14.56
C GLN A 46 9.05 10.61 -15.69
N LYS A 47 8.64 10.77 -16.96
CA LYS A 47 9.57 10.81 -18.10
C LYS A 47 10.54 11.98 -18.01
N PHE A 48 10.06 13.17 -17.65
CA PHE A 48 10.87 14.39 -17.55
C PHE A 48 11.75 14.46 -16.31
N CYS A 49 11.40 13.74 -15.24
CA CYS A 49 12.09 13.77 -13.96
C CYS A 49 12.98 12.54 -13.66
N SER A 50 13.00 11.52 -14.54
CA SER A 50 13.80 10.30 -14.39
C SER A 50 15.30 10.51 -14.09
N GLN A 51 15.89 11.64 -14.48
CA GLN A 51 17.30 11.99 -14.24
C GLN A 51 17.45 13.44 -13.72
N GLY A 52 16.48 13.87 -12.92
CA GLY A 52 16.33 15.24 -12.47
C GLY A 52 15.30 15.99 -13.31
N CYS A 53 14.39 16.68 -12.62
CA CYS A 53 13.27 17.37 -13.25
C CYS A 53 13.72 18.48 -14.20
N LYS A 54 13.15 18.46 -15.41
CA LYS A 54 13.33 19.48 -16.45
C LYS A 54 12.02 20.20 -16.70
N ASN A 55 12.12 21.48 -17.08
CA ASN A 55 10.99 22.28 -17.55
C ASN A 55 10.14 21.48 -18.58
N PRO A 56 8.80 21.42 -18.44
CA PRO A 56 7.96 22.24 -17.57
C PRO A 56 7.82 21.76 -16.13
N PHE A 57 8.40 20.62 -15.76
CA PHE A 57 8.19 20.02 -14.44
C PHE A 57 9.24 20.46 -13.42
N SER A 58 8.79 20.55 -12.18
CA SER A 58 9.63 20.76 -11.00
C SER A 58 8.96 20.13 -9.79
N GLU A 59 9.76 19.86 -8.77
CA GLU A 59 9.29 19.35 -7.49
C GLU A 59 9.88 20.15 -6.34
N THR A 60 9.20 20.13 -5.20
CA THR A 60 9.68 20.77 -3.98
C THR A 60 9.34 19.91 -2.78
N ALA A 61 10.34 19.63 -1.94
CA ALA A 61 10.12 18.95 -0.67
C ALA A 61 9.15 19.78 0.20
N ALA A 62 8.02 19.16 0.54
CA ALA A 62 6.95 19.73 1.33
C ALA A 62 6.89 19.14 2.74
N PHE A 63 7.32 17.88 2.90
CA PHE A 63 7.44 17.21 4.20
C PHE A 63 8.53 16.14 4.16
N GLU A 64 9.22 15.98 5.27
CA GLU A 64 10.15 14.91 5.55
C GLU A 64 9.99 14.50 7.02
N PHE A 65 9.87 13.21 7.29
CA PHE A 65 9.58 12.71 8.64
C PHE A 65 10.65 13.09 9.67
N THR A 66 11.92 13.03 9.29
CA THR A 66 13.07 13.39 10.15
C THR A 66 13.11 14.88 10.50
N GLU A 67 12.45 15.72 9.69
CA GLU A 67 12.37 17.18 9.85
C GLU A 67 10.90 17.66 9.92
N ALA A 68 10.05 16.89 10.60
CA ALA A 68 8.60 17.12 10.63
C ALA A 68 8.19 18.53 11.14
N ASP A 69 9.04 19.17 11.96
CA ASP A 69 8.87 20.54 12.45
C ASP A 69 9.06 21.61 11.36
N LYS A 70 9.75 21.28 10.27
CA LYS A 70 9.96 22.14 9.09
C LYS A 70 8.92 21.92 7.98
N SER A 71 7.86 21.16 8.26
CA SER A 71 6.83 20.85 7.27
C SER A 71 6.22 22.11 6.67
N LYS A 72 6.02 22.09 5.35
CA LYS A 72 5.29 23.11 4.59
C LYS A 72 3.83 22.73 4.35
N LEU A 73 3.40 21.57 4.83
CA LEU A 73 2.03 21.09 4.72
C LEU A 73 1.20 21.64 5.88
N ASP A 74 -0.02 22.05 5.60
CA ASP A 74 -1.00 22.24 6.67
C ASP A 74 -1.44 20.88 7.25
N SER A 75 -2.05 20.92 8.43
CA SER A 75 -2.45 19.71 9.16
C SER A 75 -3.49 18.86 8.42
N ALA A 76 -4.40 19.49 7.65
CA ALA A 76 -5.43 18.76 6.93
C ALA A 76 -4.85 18.05 5.70
N THR A 77 -4.00 18.73 4.94
CA THR A 77 -3.24 18.15 3.83
C THR A 77 -2.40 16.97 4.31
N ARG A 78 -1.65 17.13 5.41
CA ARG A 78 -0.86 16.05 5.99
C ARG A 78 -1.72 14.85 6.37
N ALA A 79 -2.85 15.07 7.06
CA ALA A 79 -3.75 13.98 7.46
C ALA A 79 -4.33 13.23 6.25
N ASN A 80 -4.67 13.92 5.16
CA ASN A 80 -5.13 13.27 3.93
C ASN A 80 -4.04 12.42 3.28
N LEU A 81 -2.80 12.91 3.22
CA LEU A 81 -1.68 12.14 2.67
C LEU A 81 -1.31 10.94 3.54
N GLU A 82 -1.36 11.08 4.86
CA GLU A 82 -1.18 9.95 5.80
C GLU A 82 -2.27 8.89 5.62
N ARG A 83 -3.52 9.30 5.35
CA ARG A 83 -4.61 8.36 5.01
C ARG A 83 -4.32 7.62 3.71
N VAL A 84 -3.90 8.32 2.66
CA VAL A 84 -3.57 7.68 1.37
C VAL A 84 -2.40 6.70 1.52
N ALA A 85 -1.36 7.08 2.25
CA ALA A 85 -0.23 6.19 2.56
C ALA A 85 -0.71 4.91 3.28
N PHE A 86 -1.55 5.05 4.30
CA PHE A 86 -2.14 3.91 5.00
C PHE A 86 -2.94 3.01 4.07
N ASP A 87 -3.84 3.58 3.25
CA ASP A 87 -4.70 2.84 2.33
C ASP A 87 -3.86 2.04 1.31
N GLN A 88 -2.77 2.63 0.80
CA GLN A 88 -1.90 1.96 -0.17
C GLN A 88 -1.01 0.88 0.47
N ALA A 89 -0.48 1.11 1.67
CA ALA A 89 0.31 0.12 2.40
C ALA A 89 -0.46 -1.18 2.72
N GLN A 90 -1.80 -1.13 2.80
CA GLN A 90 -2.60 -2.34 3.00
C GLN A 90 -2.50 -3.35 1.84
N VAL A 91 -2.06 -2.92 0.64
CA VAL A 91 -1.91 -3.82 -0.50
C VAL A 91 -0.62 -4.64 -0.45
N TRP A 92 0.38 -4.23 0.34
CA TRP A 92 1.63 -4.99 0.46
C TRP A 92 1.41 -6.43 0.93
N GLY A 93 0.37 -6.63 1.75
CA GLY A 93 -0.07 -7.95 2.22
C GLY A 93 -0.29 -8.96 1.11
N ASP A 94 -0.76 -8.49 -0.05
CA ASP A 94 -1.06 -9.34 -1.20
C ASP A 94 0.07 -9.34 -2.26
N THR A 95 1.01 -8.38 -2.23
CA THR A 95 2.01 -8.17 -3.31
C THR A 95 3.46 -8.46 -2.92
N ILE A 96 3.84 -8.30 -1.65
CA ILE A 96 5.20 -8.57 -1.14
C ILE A 96 5.17 -9.60 -0.03
N LEU A 97 4.15 -9.57 0.81
CA LEU A 97 4.05 -10.47 1.94
C LEU A 97 3.52 -11.85 1.52
N GLU A 98 3.96 -12.44 0.39
CA GLU A 98 3.58 -13.80 -0.09
C GLU A 98 3.89 -14.96 0.90
N GLY A 99 4.05 -14.65 2.19
CA GLY A 99 4.39 -15.54 3.30
C GLY A 99 5.77 -15.22 3.89
N ASP A 100 6.60 -14.48 3.16
CA ASP A 100 8.02 -14.28 3.49
C ASP A 100 8.29 -13.07 4.37
N TYR A 101 7.28 -12.25 4.62
CA TYR A 101 7.41 -11.03 5.40
C TYR A 101 6.23 -10.87 6.34
N VAL A 102 6.51 -10.30 7.50
CA VAL A 102 5.50 -9.84 8.45
C VAL A 102 5.67 -8.35 8.58
N ALA A 103 4.62 -7.58 8.28
CA ALA A 103 4.57 -6.16 8.61
C ALA A 103 3.78 -6.00 9.91
N GLU A 104 4.35 -5.29 10.88
CA GLU A 104 3.62 -4.84 12.06
C GLU A 104 3.91 -3.37 12.28
N GLY A 105 2.88 -2.54 12.25
CA GLY A 105 3.02 -1.19 12.78
C GLY A 105 2.01 -0.22 12.23
N LYS A 106 2.36 1.05 12.40
CA LYS A 106 1.65 2.17 11.79
C LYS A 106 2.44 2.57 10.54
N THR A 107 1.76 2.61 9.39
CA THR A 107 2.28 3.20 8.18
C THR A 107 2.75 4.64 8.46
N GLN A 108 3.99 4.92 8.09
CA GLN A 108 4.63 6.22 8.26
C GLN A 108 4.71 6.91 6.91
N LEU A 109 4.20 8.14 6.84
CA LEU A 109 4.50 9.04 5.73
C LEU A 109 5.94 9.52 5.91
N ASP A 110 6.83 9.20 4.97
CA ASP A 110 8.27 9.49 5.07
C ASP A 110 8.62 10.81 4.37
N HIS A 111 8.23 10.93 3.10
CA HIS A 111 8.53 12.10 2.28
C HIS A 111 7.30 12.54 1.48
N VAL A 112 7.18 13.85 1.28
CA VAL A 112 6.20 14.44 0.36
C VAL A 112 6.89 15.45 -0.54
N PHE A 113 6.80 15.22 -1.85
CA PHE A 113 7.17 16.20 -2.86
C PHE A 113 5.92 16.80 -3.48
N ALA A 114 5.80 18.13 -3.44
CA ALA A 114 4.82 18.85 -4.23
C ALA A 114 5.31 18.96 -5.68
N ILE A 115 4.51 18.49 -6.63
CA ILE A 115 4.81 18.46 -8.05
C ILE A 115 4.17 19.68 -8.73
N TYR A 116 4.93 20.34 -9.60
CA TYR A 116 4.47 21.48 -10.37
C TYR A 116 4.73 21.29 -11.87
N GLU A 117 3.82 21.77 -12.69
CA GLU A 117 3.95 21.86 -14.14
C GLU A 117 3.79 23.31 -14.60
N SER A 118 4.81 23.89 -15.21
CA SER A 118 4.87 25.31 -15.61
C SER A 118 4.51 26.25 -14.44
N GLY A 119 4.96 25.91 -13.22
CA GLY A 119 4.70 26.65 -11.99
C GLY A 119 3.30 26.44 -11.39
N LYS A 120 2.43 25.64 -12.00
CA LYS A 120 1.11 25.29 -11.45
C LYS A 120 1.20 23.99 -10.66
N PHE A 121 0.60 23.98 -9.48
CA PHE A 121 0.52 22.77 -8.65
C PHE A 121 -0.23 21.65 -9.39
N LEU A 122 0.40 20.48 -9.50
CA LEU A 122 -0.14 19.30 -10.17
C LEU A 122 -0.63 18.25 -9.17
N GLY A 123 0.07 18.06 -8.06
CA GLY A 123 -0.25 17.03 -7.06
C GLY A 123 0.95 16.72 -6.19
N TYR A 124 0.90 15.60 -5.48
CA TYR A 124 1.96 15.13 -4.61
C TYR A 124 2.55 13.82 -5.10
N LYS A 125 3.85 13.63 -4.92
CA LYS A 125 4.47 12.30 -4.77
C LYS A 125 4.68 12.08 -3.27
N ILE A 126 4.17 10.97 -2.76
CA ILE A 126 4.38 10.55 -1.38
C ILE A 126 5.21 9.29 -1.36
N SER A 127 6.08 9.18 -0.37
CA SER A 127 6.83 7.97 -0.04
C SER A 127 6.49 7.60 1.39
N TYR A 128 6.24 6.32 1.63
CA TYR A 128 5.78 5.83 2.93
C TYR A 128 6.31 4.43 3.19
N SER A 129 6.36 4.08 4.46
CA SER A 129 6.91 2.80 4.90
C SER A 129 6.22 2.23 6.12
N GLU A 130 6.34 0.92 6.32
CA GLU A 130 5.96 0.23 7.55
C GLU A 130 7.09 -0.66 8.03
N GLN A 131 7.16 -0.84 9.34
CA GLN A 131 8.10 -1.78 9.94
C GLN A 131 7.73 -3.20 9.49
N ALA A 132 8.75 -3.95 9.08
CA ALA A 132 8.58 -5.32 8.66
C ALA A 132 9.76 -6.20 9.10
N TRP A 133 9.55 -7.51 9.03
CA TRP A 133 10.55 -8.53 9.26
C TRP A 133 10.50 -9.54 8.13
N PHE A 134 11.67 -9.89 7.60
CA PHE A 134 11.80 -10.99 6.66
C PHE A 134 11.81 -12.31 7.43
N VAL A 135 10.75 -13.11 7.26
CA VAL A 135 10.52 -14.36 7.95
C VAL A 135 10.85 -15.61 7.13
N GLY A 136 11.20 -15.45 5.84
CA GLY A 136 11.55 -16.56 4.96
C GLY A 136 12.83 -17.33 5.36
N GLU A 137 13.71 -16.73 6.18
CA GLU A 137 14.98 -17.32 6.60
C GLU A 137 15.15 -17.48 8.13
N CYS A 138 14.10 -17.18 8.92
CA CYS A 138 14.13 -17.34 10.38
C CYS A 138 13.05 -18.29 10.88
N ASP A 139 13.20 -18.81 12.10
CA ASP A 139 12.22 -19.67 12.76
C ASP A 139 11.06 -18.84 13.36
N TYR A 140 10.38 -18.03 12.54
CA TYR A 140 9.23 -17.25 13.00
C TYR A 140 8.02 -18.15 13.29
N ASN A 141 7.50 -18.05 14.51
CA ASN A 141 6.25 -18.68 14.89
C ASN A 141 5.12 -17.64 14.80
N TYR A 142 4.20 -17.81 13.86
CA TYR A 142 3.02 -16.96 13.67
C TYR A 142 2.09 -16.83 14.89
N HIS A 143 2.30 -17.62 15.95
CA HIS A 143 1.58 -17.52 17.22
C HIS A 143 2.37 -16.80 18.33
N ASP A 144 3.63 -16.45 18.09
CA ASP A 144 4.54 -15.84 19.06
C ASP A 144 5.44 -14.78 18.40
N SER A 145 4.99 -13.52 18.43
CA SER A 145 5.71 -12.36 17.89
C SER A 145 7.10 -12.16 18.50
N THR A 146 7.41 -12.76 19.65
CA THR A 146 8.76 -12.65 20.24
C THR A 146 9.83 -13.36 19.40
N THR A 147 9.43 -14.31 18.54
CA THR A 147 10.32 -15.01 17.61
C THR A 147 10.82 -14.11 16.47
N LEU A 148 10.18 -12.96 16.20
CA LEU A 148 10.64 -11.96 15.23
C LEU A 148 12.04 -11.41 15.53
N LYS A 149 12.51 -11.50 16.79
CA LYS A 149 13.85 -11.07 17.18
C LYS A 149 14.96 -11.84 16.45
N GLY A 150 14.68 -13.04 15.97
CA GLY A 150 15.63 -13.83 15.17
C GLY A 150 15.59 -13.52 13.67
N CYS A 151 14.71 -12.62 13.23
CA CYS A 151 14.44 -12.32 11.83
C CYS A 151 15.09 -10.99 11.45
N THR A 152 15.45 -10.85 10.16
CA THR A 152 15.98 -9.59 9.64
C THR A 152 14.88 -8.53 9.72
N SER A 153 15.08 -7.54 10.59
CA SER A 153 14.18 -6.39 10.69
C SER A 153 14.47 -5.37 9.58
N GLY A 154 13.47 -4.57 9.23
CA GLY A 154 13.60 -3.56 8.19
C GLY A 154 12.30 -2.80 7.99
N ARG A 155 12.16 -2.15 6.85
CA ARG A 155 10.92 -1.48 6.47
C ARG A 155 10.53 -1.83 5.05
N ILE A 156 9.24 -2.01 4.80
CA ILE A 156 8.72 -2.03 3.43
C ILE A 156 8.44 -0.59 3.04
N HIS A 157 8.92 -0.16 1.89
CA HIS A 157 8.81 1.20 1.38
C HIS A 157 8.18 1.21 0.00
N GLU A 158 7.25 2.13 -0.26
CA GLU A 158 6.64 2.36 -1.57
C GLU A 158 6.38 3.86 -1.78
N SER A 159 6.20 4.26 -3.05
CA SER A 159 5.69 5.59 -3.38
C SER A 159 4.36 5.55 -4.13
N SER A 160 3.60 6.64 -4.01
CA SER A 160 2.36 6.87 -4.77
C SER A 160 2.24 8.33 -5.22
N PHE A 161 1.43 8.55 -6.25
CA PHE A 161 1.02 9.88 -6.70
C PHE A 161 -0.38 10.19 -6.19
N VAL A 162 -0.61 11.44 -5.79
CA VAL A 162 -1.87 11.90 -5.21
C VAL A 162 -2.30 13.21 -5.86
N SER A 163 -3.53 13.28 -6.33
CA SER A 163 -4.11 14.47 -6.94
C SER A 163 -4.33 15.59 -5.91
N PRO A 164 -4.47 16.86 -6.34
CA PRO A 164 -4.64 18.00 -5.43
C PRO A 164 -5.86 17.93 -4.50
N ASP A 165 -6.90 17.22 -4.91
CA ASP A 165 -8.13 16.99 -4.16
C ASP A 165 -8.11 15.71 -3.32
N PHE A 166 -7.02 14.93 -3.38
CA PHE A 166 -6.84 13.65 -2.71
C PHE A 166 -7.87 12.56 -3.14
N GLU A 167 -8.62 12.80 -4.21
CA GLU A 167 -9.61 11.85 -4.74
C GLU A 167 -9.00 10.86 -5.71
N THR A 168 -7.90 11.21 -6.38
CA THR A 168 -7.17 10.30 -7.25
C THR A 168 -5.81 10.00 -6.66
N TYR A 169 -5.51 8.72 -6.48
CA TYR A 169 -4.18 8.29 -6.12
C TYR A 169 -3.90 6.90 -6.66
N PHE A 170 -2.65 6.70 -7.06
CA PHE A 170 -2.17 5.45 -7.61
C PHE A 170 -0.69 5.27 -7.32
N ARG A 171 -0.25 4.03 -7.28
CA ARG A 171 1.15 3.67 -7.00
C ARG A 171 2.13 4.23 -8.04
N ASP A 172 3.34 4.57 -7.59
CA ASP A 172 4.47 4.86 -8.46
C ASP A 172 5.08 3.56 -8.98
N GLU A 173 4.79 3.21 -10.23
CA GLU A 173 5.31 2.00 -10.89
C GLU A 173 6.85 1.99 -11.07
N THR A 174 7.54 3.08 -10.72
CA THR A 174 9.02 3.14 -10.72
C THR A 174 9.65 2.94 -9.34
N ASP A 175 8.83 2.92 -8.29
CA ASP A 175 9.22 2.78 -6.89
C ASP A 175 8.17 1.93 -6.17
N LEU A 176 8.06 0.70 -6.67
CA LEU A 176 7.19 -0.33 -6.12
C LEU A 176 7.66 -0.69 -4.71
N ALA A 177 6.74 -1.28 -3.94
CA ALA A 177 7.07 -1.74 -2.61
C ALA A 177 8.36 -2.61 -2.61
N ASP A 178 9.25 -2.34 -1.66
CA ASP A 178 10.53 -3.04 -1.50
C ASP A 178 10.91 -3.14 -0.03
N PHE A 179 11.49 -4.28 0.38
CA PHE A 179 11.95 -4.48 1.75
C PHE A 179 13.40 -4.00 1.92
N GLN A 180 13.57 -3.00 2.77
CA GLN A 180 14.87 -2.46 3.13
C GLN A 180 15.27 -2.97 4.51
N GLY A 181 16.06 -4.04 4.53
CA GLY A 181 16.59 -4.63 5.76
C GLY A 181 17.56 -3.69 6.48
N SER A 182 17.41 -3.55 7.80
CA SER A 182 18.42 -2.93 8.64
C SER A 182 19.51 -3.96 8.93
N LYS A 183 20.76 -3.64 8.57
CA LYS A 183 21.92 -4.36 9.11
C LYS A 183 22.14 -3.86 10.53
N ASP A 184 21.84 -4.72 11.50
CA ASP A 184 22.29 -4.53 12.88
C ASP A 184 23.84 -4.56 12.96
#